data_AF-A0A496VGN6-F1
#
_entry.id   AF-A0A496VGN6-F1
#
_cell.length_a   1.000
_cell.length_b   1.000
_cell.length_c   1.000
_cell.angle_alpha   90.00
_cell.angle_beta   90.00
_cell.angle_gamma   90.00
#
_symmetry.space_group_name_H-M   'P 1'
#
loop_
_entity.id
_entity.type
_entity.pdbx_description
1 polymer ?
#
loop_
_entity_poly.entity_id
_entity_poly.type
_entity_poly.pdbx_seq_one_letter_code
_entity_poly.pdbx_strand_id
1 'polypeptide(L)'
;MGSSLKVSPEQVLLSWAKYKGKLKSFKLKDYIFLNEQIVFWLNGDNYKAAKKATVLKNCLQYLLHLKQAKQTEAIAHIASMIESDKFSKVTVLLLVDSEEIMAELAEYISNIRL
;
A
#
# COMPACT_ATOMS: atom_id res chain seq x y z
N MET A 1 -17.97 -16.95 0.07
CA MET A 1 -16.85 -17.90 -0.01
C MET A 1 -15.56 -17.12 0.19
N GLY A 2 -14.90 -17.29 1.34
CA GLY A 2 -13.75 -16.49 1.73
C GLY A 2 -12.50 -16.89 0.94
N SER A 3 -12.07 -16.06 0.00
CA SER A 3 -10.73 -16.15 -0.55
C SER A 3 -9.75 -15.67 0.52
N SER A 4 -9.13 -16.61 1.24
CA SER A 4 -7.97 -16.28 2.08
C SER A 4 -6.88 -15.70 1.20
N LEU A 5 -6.45 -14.47 1.49
CA LEU A 5 -5.34 -13.84 0.79
C LEU A 5 -4.08 -14.69 0.96
N LYS A 6 -3.35 -14.90 -0.14
CA LYS A 6 -2.04 -15.58 -0.11
C LYS A 6 -0.97 -14.77 0.63
N VAL A 7 -1.20 -13.47 0.83
CA VAL A 7 -0.31 -12.51 1.51
C VAL A 7 -1.14 -11.56 2.37
N SER A 8 -0.78 -11.40 3.65
CA SER A 8 -1.47 -10.49 4.58
C SER A 8 -0.81 -9.09 4.65
N PRO A 9 -1.49 -8.06 5.19
CA PRO A 9 -0.90 -6.74 5.41
C PRO A 9 0.39 -6.78 6.23
N GLU A 10 0.39 -7.52 7.34
CA GLU A 10 1.56 -7.68 8.19
C GLU A 10 2.76 -8.26 7.41
N GLN A 11 2.51 -9.23 6.53
CA GLN A 11 3.54 -9.84 5.71
C GLN A 11 4.15 -8.85 4.72
N VAL A 12 3.33 -7.97 4.12
CA VAL A 12 3.80 -6.90 3.24
C VAL A 12 4.58 -5.86 4.05
N LEU A 13 4.00 -5.35 5.13
CA LEU A 13 4.46 -4.16 5.84
C LEU A 13 5.63 -4.44 6.81
N LEU A 14 5.76 -5.65 7.32
CA LEU A 14 6.83 -6.02 8.26
C LEU A 14 7.84 -7.02 7.69
N SER A 15 7.49 -7.76 6.64
CA SER A 15 8.30 -8.89 6.12
C SER A 15 8.44 -8.90 4.60
N TRP A 16 8.41 -7.73 3.94
CA TRP A 16 8.42 -7.56 2.48
C TRP A 16 9.34 -8.53 1.73
N ALA A 17 10.62 -8.61 2.11
CA ALA A 17 11.63 -9.42 1.44
C ALA A 17 11.22 -10.91 1.31
N LYS A 18 10.52 -11.44 2.31
CA LYS A 18 10.06 -12.84 2.35
C LYS A 18 8.82 -13.08 1.49
N TYR A 19 7.96 -12.08 1.31
CA TYR A 19 6.63 -12.27 0.73
C TYR A 19 6.43 -11.61 -0.64
N LYS A 20 7.29 -10.66 -1.07
CA LYS A 20 7.16 -9.96 -2.35
C LYS A 20 7.07 -10.89 -3.57
N GLY A 21 7.77 -12.02 -3.54
CA GLY A 21 7.75 -13.02 -4.61
C GLY A 21 6.36 -13.61 -4.85
N LYS A 22 5.51 -13.69 -3.82
CA LYS A 22 4.14 -14.22 -3.92
C LYS A 22 3.18 -13.27 -4.63
N LEU A 23 3.50 -11.97 -4.68
CA LEU A 23 2.68 -10.98 -5.36
C LEU A 23 2.73 -11.12 -6.88
N LYS A 24 3.75 -11.79 -7.44
CA LYS A 24 3.87 -12.00 -8.90
C LYS A 24 2.68 -12.75 -9.52
N SER A 25 1.96 -13.56 -8.74
CA SER A 25 0.78 -14.28 -9.22
C SER A 25 -0.55 -13.54 -9.01
N PHE A 26 -0.53 -12.35 -8.41
CA PHE A 26 -1.74 -11.61 -8.09
C PHE A 26 -2.33 -11.00 -9.37
N LYS A 27 -3.66 -11.10 -9.48
CA LYS A 27 -4.44 -10.33 -10.45
C LYS A 27 -4.89 -9.02 -9.81
N LEU A 28 -5.40 -8.09 -10.62
CA LEU A 28 -5.90 -6.79 -10.14
C LEU A 28 -6.81 -6.93 -8.90
N LYS A 29 -7.83 -7.81 -8.95
CA LYS A 29 -8.73 -8.05 -7.82
C LYS A 29 -8.02 -8.44 -6.51
N ASP A 30 -6.91 -9.17 -6.60
CA ASP A 30 -6.15 -9.60 -5.44
C ASP A 30 -5.37 -8.41 -4.85
N TYR A 31 -4.87 -7.52 -5.72
CA TYR A 31 -4.24 -6.26 -5.30
C TYR A 31 -5.25 -5.28 -4.69
N ILE A 32 -6.44 -5.13 -5.29
CA ILE A 32 -7.52 -4.28 -4.74
C ILE A 32 -7.86 -4.74 -3.32
N PHE A 33 -8.09 -6.05 -3.15
CA PHE A 33 -8.39 -6.60 -1.83
C PHE A 33 -7.21 -6.46 -0.86
N LEU A 34 -5.97 -6.66 -1.30
CA LEU A 34 -4.78 -6.45 -0.46
C LEU A 34 -4.62 -4.97 -0.06
N ASN A 35 -4.89 -4.01 -0.95
CA ASN A 35 -4.83 -2.59 -0.68
C ASN A 35 -5.82 -2.20 0.42
N GLU A 36 -7.06 -2.66 0.32
CA GLU A 36 -8.07 -2.51 1.37
C GLU A 36 -7.52 -2.97 2.72
N GLN A 37 -7.05 -4.22 2.78
CA GLN A 37 -6.54 -4.80 4.01
C GLN A 37 -5.32 -4.04 4.55
N ILE A 38 -4.42 -3.57 3.69
CA ILE A 38 -3.27 -2.76 4.08
C ILE A 38 -3.72 -1.44 4.71
N VAL A 39 -4.61 -0.70 4.06
CA VAL A 39 -5.07 0.59 4.58
C VAL A 39 -5.85 0.41 5.89
N PHE A 40 -6.74 -0.60 5.98
CA PHE A 40 -7.41 -0.93 7.24
C PHE A 40 -6.42 -1.28 8.36
N TRP A 41 -5.39 -2.07 8.04
CA TRP A 41 -4.37 -2.45 9.00
C TRP A 41 -3.52 -1.25 9.46
N LEU A 42 -3.17 -0.34 8.55
CA LEU A 42 -2.44 0.90 8.86
C LEU A 42 -3.28 1.89 9.69
N ASN A 43 -4.60 1.91 9.45
CA ASN A 43 -5.52 2.76 10.19
C ASN A 43 -5.67 2.27 11.65
N GLY A 44 -5.59 0.96 11.86
CA GLY A 44 -5.54 0.35 13.19
C GLY A 44 -4.17 0.49 13.88
N ASP A 45 -4.12 0.22 15.18
CA ASP A 45 -2.88 0.24 15.98
C ASP A 45 -2.15 -1.12 15.91
N ASN A 46 -1.96 -1.63 14.69
CA ASN A 46 -1.45 -2.98 14.46
C ASN A 46 0.09 -3.09 14.47
N TYR A 47 0.80 -2.00 14.74
CA TYR A 47 2.26 -2.00 14.85
C TYR A 47 2.75 -1.05 15.94
N LYS A 48 3.88 -1.42 16.55
CA LYS A 48 4.56 -0.57 17.55
C LYS A 48 5.25 0.60 16.87
N ALA A 49 5.35 1.75 17.55
CA ALA A 49 6.05 2.94 17.03
C ALA A 49 7.47 2.65 16.52
N ALA A 50 8.23 1.77 17.19
CA ALA A 50 9.57 1.33 16.77
C ALA A 50 9.60 0.63 15.39
N LYS A 51 8.46 0.19 14.86
CA LYS A 51 8.32 -0.43 13.53
C LYS A 51 7.84 0.56 12.46
N LYS A 52 7.49 1.81 12.81
CA LYS A 52 6.99 2.82 11.85
C LYS A 52 7.88 2.96 10.62
N ALA A 53 9.20 3.11 10.81
CA ALA A 53 10.15 3.23 9.70
C ALA A 53 10.16 1.97 8.80
N THR A 54 10.04 0.77 9.38
CA THR A 54 9.93 -0.48 8.61
C THR A 54 8.64 -0.53 7.81
N VAL A 55 7.52 -0.13 8.42
CA VAL A 55 6.20 -0.08 7.78
C VAL A 55 6.21 0.86 6.58
N LEU A 56 6.69 2.10 6.76
CA LEU A 56 6.79 3.08 5.68
C LEU A 56 7.69 2.60 4.55
N LYS A 57 8.90 2.14 4.87
CA LYS A 57 9.83 1.58 3.88
C LYS A 57 9.19 0.45 3.07
N ASN A 58 8.52 -0.49 3.72
CA ASN A 58 7.93 -1.62 3.03
C ASN A 58 6.64 -1.26 2.28
N CYS A 59 5.89 -0.26 2.75
CA CYS A 59 4.76 0.32 2.02
C CYS A 59 5.23 0.98 0.72
N LEU A 60 6.32 1.76 0.76
CA LEU A 60 6.96 2.31 -0.44
C LEU A 60 7.39 1.20 -1.40
N GLN A 61 8.05 0.15 -0.90
CA GLN A 61 8.44 -0.99 -1.73
C GLN A 61 7.25 -1.69 -2.40
N TYR A 62 6.11 -1.75 -1.71
CA TYR A 62 4.87 -2.25 -2.28
C TYR A 62 4.33 -1.35 -3.40
N LEU A 63 4.30 -0.03 -3.22
CA LEU A 63 3.91 0.92 -4.27
C LEU A 63 4.81 0.81 -5.49
N LEU A 64 6.13 0.74 -5.29
CA LEU A 64 7.11 0.54 -6.36
C LEU A 64 6.89 -0.79 -7.09
N HIS A 65 6.53 -1.85 -6.37
CA HIS A 65 6.17 -3.13 -6.98
C HIS A 65 4.93 -3.01 -7.87
N LEU A 66 3.89 -2.30 -7.43
CA LEU A 66 2.70 -2.06 -8.25
C LEU A 66 3.05 -1.27 -9.52
N LYS A 67 3.90 -0.24 -9.39
CA LYS A 67 4.41 0.59 -10.51
C LYS A 67 5.17 -0.29 -11.52
N GLN A 68 6.12 -1.09 -11.04
CA GLN A 68 6.90 -2.02 -11.88
C GLN A 68 6.04 -3.09 -12.55
N ALA A 69 5.02 -3.59 -11.85
CA ALA A 69 4.07 -4.58 -12.38
C ALA A 69 2.96 -3.95 -13.25
N LYS A 70 3.03 -2.65 -13.55
CA LYS A 70 2.04 -1.88 -14.31
C LYS A 70 0.61 -2.05 -13.79
N GLN A 71 0.45 -2.17 -12.48
CA GLN A 71 -0.86 -2.28 -11.81
C GLN A 71 -1.41 -0.89 -11.52
N THR A 72 -1.62 -0.10 -12.57
CA THR A 72 -2.05 1.31 -12.49
C THR A 72 -3.33 1.44 -11.68
N GLU A 73 -4.33 0.59 -11.91
CA GLU A 73 -5.61 0.61 -11.21
C GLU A 73 -5.46 0.27 -9.71
N ALA A 74 -4.49 -0.55 -9.34
CA ALA A 74 -4.21 -0.83 -7.94
C ALA A 74 -3.62 0.40 -7.23
N ILE A 75 -2.79 1.19 -7.90
CA ILE A 75 -2.25 2.44 -7.33
C ILE A 75 -3.37 3.47 -7.20
N ALA A 76 -4.20 3.65 -8.24
CA ALA A 76 -5.38 4.53 -8.19
C ALA A 76 -6.30 4.17 -7.01
N HIS A 77 -6.50 2.88 -6.75
CA HIS A 77 -7.31 2.43 -5.63
C HIS A 77 -6.74 2.88 -4.28
N ILE A 78 -5.41 2.80 -4.07
CA ILE A 78 -4.78 3.32 -2.84
C ILE A 78 -5.00 4.82 -2.73
N ALA A 79 -4.78 5.57 -3.81
CA ALA A 79 -5.00 7.02 -3.84
C ALA A 79 -6.45 7.38 -3.44
N SER A 80 -7.45 6.72 -4.05
CA SER A 80 -8.86 6.96 -3.70
C SER A 80 -9.20 6.62 -2.25
N MET A 81 -8.52 5.64 -1.65
CA MET A 81 -8.75 5.24 -0.27
C MET A 81 -8.22 6.30 0.70
N ILE A 82 -7.03 6.85 0.44
CA ILE A 82 -6.42 7.86 1.33
C ILE A 82 -6.98 9.27 1.11
N GLU A 83 -7.69 9.52 0.01
CA GLU A 83 -8.52 10.72 -0.17
C GLU A 83 -9.78 10.71 0.70
N SER A 84 -10.21 9.55 1.19
CA SER A 84 -11.37 9.44 2.07
C SER A 84 -11.03 9.88 3.50
N ASP A 85 -11.86 10.78 4.06
CA ASP A 85 -11.76 11.25 5.45
C ASP A 85 -11.70 10.11 6.49
N LYS A 86 -12.30 8.96 6.16
CA LYS A 86 -12.28 7.73 6.96
C LYS A 86 -10.86 7.26 7.30
N PHE A 87 -9.91 7.54 6.42
CA PHE A 87 -8.53 7.07 6.53
C PHE A 87 -7.53 8.20 6.73
N SER A 88 -7.97 9.35 7.26
CA SER A 88 -7.14 10.53 7.55
C SER A 88 -5.83 10.20 8.30
N LYS A 89 -5.84 9.27 9.27
CA LYS A 89 -4.64 8.78 9.95
C LYS A 89 -3.63 8.15 8.98
N VAL A 90 -4.12 7.34 8.04
CA VAL A 90 -3.29 6.72 6.99
C VAL A 90 -2.81 7.78 6.02
N THR A 91 -3.64 8.76 5.67
CA THR A 91 -3.26 9.90 4.83
C THR A 91 -2.09 10.67 5.44
N VAL A 92 -2.16 11.01 6.73
CA VAL A 92 -1.04 11.64 7.45
C VAL A 92 0.20 10.75 7.45
N LEU A 93 0.04 9.46 7.76
CA LEU A 93 1.15 8.51 7.79
C LEU A 93 1.86 8.38 6.43
N LEU A 94 1.11 8.36 5.33
CA LEU A 94 1.69 8.11 4.01
C LEU A 94 2.15 9.40 3.32
N LEU A 95 1.44 10.51 3.50
CA LEU A 95 1.71 11.75 2.77
C LEU A 95 2.51 12.80 3.56
N VAL A 96 2.51 12.72 4.90
CA VAL A 96 3.24 13.66 5.76
C VAL A 96 4.47 12.99 6.37
N ASP A 97 4.33 11.77 6.88
CA ASP A 97 5.45 11.08 7.53
C ASP A 97 6.44 10.41 6.56
N SER A 98 6.16 10.42 5.26
CA SER A 98 7.03 9.85 4.22
C SER A 98 7.00 10.66 2.94
N GLU A 99 8.04 11.47 2.75
CA GLU A 99 8.24 12.26 1.53
C GLU A 99 8.34 11.37 0.29
N GLU A 100 8.98 10.20 0.41
CA GLU A 100 9.15 9.24 -0.69
C GLU A 100 7.81 8.68 -1.17
N ILE A 101 6.91 8.30 -0.26
CA ILE A 101 5.59 7.79 -0.62
C ILE A 101 4.72 8.91 -1.21
N MET A 102 4.78 10.11 -0.62
CA MET A 102 4.10 11.29 -1.15
C MET A 102 4.55 11.58 -2.58
N ALA A 103 5.87 11.57 -2.85
CA ALA A 103 6.44 11.80 -4.16
C ALA A 103 5.98 10.76 -5.19
N GLU A 104 5.99 9.47 -4.85
CA GLU A 104 5.53 8.40 -5.76
C GLU A 104 4.05 8.51 -6.09
N LEU A 105 3.20 8.84 -5.10
CA LEU A 105 1.77 9.03 -5.34
C LEU A 105 1.48 10.31 -6.11
N ALA A 106 2.19 11.40 -5.84
CA ALA A 106 2.08 12.66 -6.57
C ALA A 106 2.53 12.50 -8.03
N GLU A 107 3.66 11.82 -8.27
CA GLU A 107 4.14 11.49 -9.61
C GLU A 107 3.08 10.67 -10.36
N TYR A 108 2.54 9.64 -9.71
CA TYR A 108 1.46 8.83 -10.27
C TYR A 108 0.24 9.67 -10.67
N ILE A 109 -0.27 10.52 -9.75
CA ILE A 109 -1.43 11.40 -10.02
C ILE A 109 -1.13 12.37 -11.15
N SER A 110 0.08 12.93 -11.21
CA SER A 110 0.49 13.86 -12.26
C SER A 110 0.52 13.20 -13.64
N ASN A 111 0.92 11.93 -13.72
CA ASN A 111 0.99 11.14 -14.96
C ASN A 111 -0.37 10.59 -15.41
N ILE A 112 -1.45 10.70 -14.61
CA ILE A 112 -2.82 10.39 -15.05
C ILE A 112 -3.39 11.54 -15.92
N ARG A 113 -2.81 12.74 -15.86
CA ARG A 113 -3.24 13.86 -16.69
C ARG A 113 -2.57 13.83 -18.06
N LEU A 114 -3.44 13.65 -19.08
CA LEU A 114 -3.29 13.78 -20.54
C LEU A 114 -3.08 12.47 -21.31
#